data_AF-A0A4R8GI09-F1
#
_entry.id   AF-A0A4R8GI09-F1
#
_cell.length_a   1.000
_cell.length_b   1.000
_cell.length_c   1.000
_cell.angle_alpha   90.00
_cell.angle_beta   90.00
_cell.angle_gamma   90.00
#
_symmetry.space_group_name_H-M   'P 1'
#
loop_
_entity.id
_entity.type
_entity.pdbx_description
1 polymer ?
#
loop_
_entity_poly.entity_id
_entity_poly.type
_entity_poly.pdbx_seq_one_letter_code
_entity_poly.pdbx_strand_id
1 'polypeptide(L)'
;MQKFKTIIIFFFLIFLTADPVGAATDYRVEQKDTLWEIALRFQQDLQEIINSNPQIENPDLIFPGEIITIPGHGREFAIPKMDVNENDLMELANQKRKELKLQPLSVDLHLNGAAKKKSLDMMKLEYVSHNSPTYGNPIEMLRNQRISFLTVKENIGAGYKTADEMFAAWMNSSVHRDNILNKKATHIGVGYIQGGLHGHYWTIFIVEKNQGG
;
A
#
# COMPACT_ATOMS: atom_id res chain seq x y z
N MET A 1 -36.86 28.95 54.57
CA MET A 1 -36.60 29.63 53.27
C MET A 1 -35.39 28.99 52.60
N GLN A 2 -35.60 28.04 51.70
CA GLN A 2 -34.52 27.46 50.87
C GLN A 2 -34.39 28.26 49.57
N LYS A 3 -33.17 28.69 49.24
CA LYS A 3 -32.85 29.42 48.01
C LYS A 3 -32.66 28.41 46.86
N PHE A 4 -33.55 28.42 45.87
CA PHE A 4 -33.34 27.67 44.63
C PHE A 4 -32.26 28.35 43.78
N LYS A 5 -31.16 27.65 43.51
CA LYS A 5 -30.17 28.04 42.50
C LYS A 5 -30.70 27.61 41.13
N THR A 6 -30.90 28.57 40.23
CA THR A 6 -31.27 28.31 38.83
C THR A 6 -30.04 27.76 38.10
N ILE A 7 -30.12 26.52 37.60
CA ILE A 7 -29.11 25.91 36.72
C ILE A 7 -29.57 26.18 35.28
N ILE A 8 -28.82 27.00 34.55
CA ILE A 8 -29.02 27.21 33.10
C ILE A 8 -28.27 26.08 32.39
N ILE A 9 -29.02 25.12 31.83
CA ILE A 9 -28.48 24.07 30.96
C ILE A 9 -28.35 24.67 29.55
N PHE A 10 -27.11 24.92 29.12
CA PHE A 10 -26.83 25.23 27.71
C PHE A 10 -26.95 23.94 26.89
N PHE A 11 -28.03 23.81 26.12
CA PHE A 11 -28.14 22.82 25.07
C PHE A 11 -27.26 23.28 23.90
N PHE A 12 -26.04 22.75 23.79
CA PHE A 12 -25.24 22.88 22.58
C PHE A 12 -25.81 21.89 21.54
N LEU A 13 -26.66 22.39 20.65
CA LEU A 13 -27.06 21.67 19.46
C LEU A 13 -25.86 21.67 18.51
N ILE A 14 -25.04 20.61 18.58
CA ILE A 14 -24.01 20.35 17.57
C ILE A 14 -24.77 19.93 16.30
N PHE A 15 -24.91 20.86 15.36
CA PHE A 15 -25.20 20.46 13.99
C PHE A 15 -23.94 19.77 13.44
N LEU A 16 -23.96 18.44 13.38
CA LEU A 16 -23.11 17.71 12.45
C LEU A 16 -23.57 18.09 11.05
N THR A 17 -22.95 19.08 10.42
CA THR A 17 -22.97 19.16 8.96
C THR A 17 -22.11 18.00 8.48
N ALA A 18 -22.74 17.00 7.84
CA ALA A 18 -21.98 16.03 7.06
C ALA A 18 -21.08 16.81 6.10
N ASP A 19 -19.78 16.52 6.11
CA ASP A 19 -18.87 17.07 5.09
C ASP A 19 -19.50 16.81 3.71
N PRO A 20 -19.45 17.79 2.79
CA PRO A 20 -19.99 17.59 1.46
C PRO A 20 -19.26 16.40 0.85
N VAL A 21 -20.01 15.34 0.57
CA VAL A 21 -19.57 14.19 -0.22
C VAL A 21 -18.80 14.75 -1.42
N GLY A 22 -17.51 14.46 -1.51
CA GLY A 22 -16.69 14.99 -2.61
C GLY A 22 -17.32 14.52 -3.92
N ALA A 23 -17.60 15.42 -4.86
CA ALA A 23 -18.19 15.03 -6.13
C ALA A 23 -17.18 14.18 -6.93
N ALA A 24 -17.68 13.26 -7.76
CA ALA A 24 -16.84 12.58 -8.74
C ALA A 24 -16.15 13.60 -9.65
N THR A 25 -14.91 13.32 -10.05
CA THR A 25 -14.12 14.22 -10.91
C THR A 25 -13.50 13.47 -12.08
N ASP A 26 -13.39 14.13 -13.22
CA ASP A 26 -12.66 13.59 -14.36
C ASP A 26 -11.16 13.83 -14.17
N TYR A 27 -10.35 12.82 -14.49
CA TYR A 27 -8.90 12.89 -14.49
C TYR A 27 -8.35 12.51 -15.86
N ARG A 28 -7.42 13.31 -16.37
CA ARG A 28 -6.69 13.01 -17.61
C ARG A 28 -5.41 12.25 -17.27
N VAL A 29 -5.34 11.00 -17.72
CA VAL A 29 -4.18 10.12 -17.52
C VAL A 29 -2.91 10.76 -18.05
N GLU A 30 -1.88 10.81 -17.21
CA GLU A 30 -0.55 11.34 -17.54
C GLU A 30 0.40 10.22 -17.98
N GLN A 31 1.54 10.61 -18.55
CA GLN A 31 2.56 9.65 -18.96
C GLN A 31 3.10 8.88 -17.76
N LYS A 32 3.02 7.54 -17.81
CA LYS A 32 3.43 6.58 -16.76
C LYS A 32 2.46 6.44 -15.58
N ASP A 33 1.28 7.05 -15.64
CA ASP A 33 0.26 6.77 -14.63
C ASP A 33 -0.16 5.30 -14.64
N THR A 34 -0.55 4.83 -13.47
CA THR A 34 -1.32 3.60 -13.28
C THR A 34 -2.60 3.94 -12.53
N LEU A 35 -3.67 3.16 -12.71
CA LEU A 35 -4.90 3.36 -11.93
C LEU A 35 -4.63 3.29 -10.42
N TRP A 36 -3.66 2.49 -10.00
CA TRP A 36 -3.21 2.42 -8.60
C TRP A 36 -2.61 3.74 -8.11
N GLU A 37 -1.71 4.36 -8.86
CA GLU A 37 -1.12 5.65 -8.45
C GLU A 37 -2.14 6.77 -8.44
N ILE A 38 -3.10 6.72 -9.37
CA ILE A 38 -4.22 7.65 -9.39
C ILE A 38 -5.11 7.43 -8.17
N ALA A 39 -5.45 6.18 -7.85
CA ALA A 39 -6.17 5.81 -6.62
C ALA A 39 -5.48 6.39 -5.38
N LEU A 40 -4.16 6.22 -5.27
CA LEU A 40 -3.37 6.80 -4.18
C LEU A 40 -3.40 8.33 -4.17
N ARG A 41 -3.24 8.97 -5.33
CA ARG A 41 -3.22 10.43 -5.48
C ARG A 41 -4.54 11.07 -5.04
N PHE A 42 -5.66 10.46 -5.43
CA PHE A 42 -7.00 10.92 -5.13
C PHE A 42 -7.58 10.30 -3.85
N GLN A 43 -6.79 9.49 -3.15
CA GLN A 43 -7.20 8.81 -1.90
C GLN A 43 -8.51 8.03 -2.08
N GLN A 44 -8.66 7.42 -3.25
CA GLN A 44 -9.82 6.62 -3.64
C GLN A 44 -9.48 5.14 -3.65
N ASP A 45 -10.51 4.31 -3.55
CA ASP A 45 -10.35 2.88 -3.74
C ASP A 45 -10.12 2.56 -5.23
N LEU A 46 -9.10 1.74 -5.51
CA LEU A 46 -8.77 1.33 -6.88
C LEU A 46 -9.96 0.59 -7.53
N GLN A 47 -10.65 -0.26 -6.77
CA GLN A 47 -11.79 -1.01 -7.33
C GLN A 47 -12.97 -0.08 -7.60
N GLU A 48 -13.20 0.95 -6.79
CA GLU A 48 -14.20 1.99 -7.08
C GLU A 48 -13.83 2.81 -8.33
N ILE A 49 -12.55 3.12 -8.54
CA ILE A 49 -12.08 3.73 -9.81
C ILE A 49 -12.35 2.78 -10.98
N ILE A 50 -11.97 1.50 -10.89
CA ILE A 50 -12.21 0.52 -11.97
C ILE A 50 -13.70 0.42 -12.29
N ASN A 51 -14.55 0.29 -11.26
CA ASN A 51 -16.00 0.17 -11.44
C ASN A 51 -16.65 1.44 -12.01
N SER A 52 -16.05 2.61 -11.76
CA SER A 52 -16.49 3.89 -12.32
C SER A 52 -16.03 4.12 -13.76
N ASN A 53 -15.18 3.24 -14.29
CA ASN A 53 -14.59 3.32 -15.62
C ASN A 53 -14.78 2.02 -16.41
N PRO A 54 -16.03 1.64 -16.74
CA PRO A 54 -16.32 0.40 -17.46
C PRO A 54 -15.71 0.35 -18.88
N GLN A 55 -15.23 1.48 -19.41
CA GLN A 55 -14.48 1.56 -20.66
C GLN A 55 -13.07 0.95 -20.56
N ILE A 56 -12.53 0.77 -19.35
CA ILE A 56 -11.22 0.15 -19.13
C ILE A 56 -11.39 -1.36 -19.03
N GLU A 57 -11.17 -2.08 -20.13
CA GLU A 57 -11.26 -3.54 -20.17
C GLU A 57 -10.15 -4.21 -19.35
N ASN A 58 -8.94 -3.63 -19.37
CA ASN A 58 -7.79 -4.10 -18.62
C ASN A 58 -7.28 -2.99 -17.67
N PRO A 59 -7.50 -3.10 -16.35
CA PRO A 59 -7.06 -2.11 -15.36
C PRO A 59 -5.55 -1.80 -15.36
N ASP A 60 -4.72 -2.69 -15.90
CA ASP A 60 -3.27 -2.48 -16.02
C ASP A 60 -2.87 -1.67 -17.27
N LEU A 61 -3.82 -1.38 -18.17
CA LEU A 61 -3.60 -0.68 -19.44
C LEU A 61 -4.47 0.57 -19.55
N ILE A 62 -3.89 1.71 -19.18
CA ILE A 62 -4.45 3.04 -19.43
C ILE A 62 -3.50 3.85 -20.32
N PHE A 63 -4.03 4.79 -21.09
CA PHE A 63 -3.25 5.54 -22.08
C PHE A 63 -3.12 7.02 -21.73
N PRO A 64 -1.95 7.65 -21.91
CA PRO A 64 -1.81 9.09 -21.71
C PRO A 64 -2.84 9.86 -22.54
N GLY A 65 -3.55 10.79 -21.90
CA GLY A 65 -4.63 11.58 -22.50
C GLY A 65 -6.02 10.97 -22.36
N GLU A 66 -6.15 9.70 -22.00
CA GLU A 66 -7.41 9.05 -21.63
C GLU A 66 -8.06 9.78 -20.45
N ILE A 67 -9.39 9.93 -20.49
CA ILE A 67 -10.16 10.53 -19.40
C ILE A 67 -10.81 9.41 -18.60
N ILE A 68 -10.58 9.42 -17.29
CA ILE A 68 -11.17 8.48 -16.36
C ILE A 68 -11.93 9.22 -15.26
N THR A 69 -13.02 8.63 -14.81
CA THR A 69 -13.84 9.11 -13.70
C THR A 69 -13.22 8.66 -12.38
N ILE A 70 -12.90 9.61 -11.51
CA ILE A 70 -12.51 9.36 -10.14
C ILE A 70 -13.77 9.51 -9.27
N PRO A 71 -14.23 8.45 -8.59
CA PRO A 71 -15.44 8.51 -7.79
C PRO A 71 -15.28 9.51 -6.64
N GLY A 72 -16.43 9.99 -6.18
CA GLY A 72 -16.52 10.97 -5.10
C GLY A 72 -16.08 10.43 -3.74
N HIS A 73 -15.61 11.31 -2.85
CA HIS A 73 -15.17 10.98 -1.49
C HIS A 73 -16.41 10.80 -0.59
N GLY A 74 -17.16 9.73 -0.80
CA GLY A 74 -18.45 9.47 -0.12
C GLY A 74 -18.39 8.40 0.95
N ARG A 75 -17.29 7.67 1.06
CA ARG A 75 -17.07 6.69 2.13
C ARG A 75 -15.65 6.86 2.65
N GLU A 76 -15.55 6.94 3.97
CA GLU A 76 -14.33 6.90 4.79
C GLU A 76 -13.18 6.18 4.07
N PHE A 77 -12.06 6.88 3.87
CA PHE A 77 -10.82 6.43 3.24
C PHE A 77 -10.65 4.90 3.20
N ALA A 78 -11.20 4.27 2.16
CA ALA A 78 -10.88 2.91 1.84
C ALA A 78 -9.55 2.96 1.11
N ILE A 79 -8.45 2.73 1.85
CA ILE A 79 -7.16 2.36 1.28
C ILE A 79 -7.45 1.42 0.09
N PRO A 80 -6.94 1.69 -1.13
CA PRO A 80 -7.26 0.88 -2.29
C PRO A 80 -7.08 -0.58 -1.91
N LYS A 81 -8.16 -1.36 -2.07
CA LYS A 81 -8.27 -2.73 -1.52
C LYS A 81 -7.07 -3.54 -1.99
N MET A 82 -6.07 -3.55 -1.12
CA MET A 82 -4.80 -4.21 -1.29
C MET A 82 -5.08 -5.71 -1.42
N ASP A 83 -4.29 -6.42 -2.22
CA ASP A 83 -4.53 -7.85 -2.42
C ASP A 83 -4.58 -8.52 -1.04
N VAL A 84 -5.48 -9.50 -0.87
CA VAL A 84 -5.63 -10.20 0.42
C VAL A 84 -4.29 -10.74 0.89
N ASN A 85 -3.45 -11.23 -0.03
CA ASN A 85 -2.10 -11.69 0.27
C ASN A 85 -1.14 -10.58 0.72
N GLU A 86 -1.26 -9.37 0.15
CA GLU A 86 -0.43 -8.23 0.54
C GLU A 86 -0.78 -7.79 1.97
N ASN A 87 -2.08 -7.71 2.30
CA ASN A 87 -2.57 -7.39 3.63
C ASN A 87 -2.18 -8.46 4.66
N ASP A 88 -2.50 -9.73 4.38
CA ASP A 88 -2.22 -10.85 5.28
C ASP A 88 -0.73 -10.93 5.61
N LEU A 89 0.15 -10.69 4.64
CA LEU A 89 1.60 -10.74 4.87
C LEU A 89 2.09 -9.60 5.78
N MET A 90 1.53 -8.40 5.65
CA MET A 90 1.83 -7.30 6.58
C MET A 90 1.28 -7.57 7.99
N GLU A 91 0.09 -8.17 8.09
CA GLU A 91 -0.49 -8.58 9.37
C GLU A 91 0.39 -9.64 10.05
N LEU A 92 0.79 -10.69 9.33
CA LEU A 92 1.69 -11.74 9.82
C LEU A 92 3.02 -11.15 10.31
N ALA A 93 3.61 -10.21 9.55
CA ALA A 93 4.82 -9.51 9.97
C ALA A 93 4.62 -8.76 11.29
N ASN A 94 3.53 -8.02 11.43
CA ASN A 94 3.24 -7.24 12.64
C ASN A 94 2.83 -8.11 13.84
N GLN A 95 2.11 -9.21 13.61
CA GLN A 95 1.84 -10.23 14.63
C GLN A 95 3.16 -10.80 15.16
N LYS A 96 4.08 -11.18 14.26
CA LYS A 96 5.38 -11.72 14.67
C LYS A 96 6.24 -10.72 15.42
N ARG A 97 6.23 -9.46 14.99
CA ARG A 97 6.91 -8.36 15.70
C ARG A 97 6.32 -8.14 17.09
N LYS A 98 4.99 -8.19 17.23
CA LYS A 98 4.29 -8.07 18.52
C LYS A 98 4.65 -9.20 19.48
N GLU A 99 4.71 -10.46 19.01
CA GLU A 99 5.17 -11.60 19.81
C GLU A 99 6.56 -11.37 20.40
N LEU A 100 7.44 -10.73 19.64
CA LEU A 100 8.82 -10.41 20.01
C LEU A 100 8.98 -9.04 20.69
N LYS A 101 7.87 -8.37 21.03
CA LYS A 101 7.85 -7.04 21.67
C LYS A 101 8.58 -5.97 20.86
N LEU A 102 8.54 -6.07 19.54
CA LEU A 102 9.02 -5.07 18.60
C LEU A 102 7.89 -4.09 18.24
N GLN A 103 8.25 -2.87 17.88
CA GLN A 103 7.29 -1.88 17.39
C GLN A 103 6.66 -2.39 16.07
N PRO A 104 5.34 -2.31 15.89
CA PRO A 104 4.71 -2.65 14.62
C PRO A 104 5.20 -1.71 13.51
N LEU A 105 5.28 -2.21 12.30
CA LEU A 105 5.58 -1.44 11.10
C LEU A 105 4.31 -0.75 10.61
N SER A 106 4.41 0.54 10.34
CA SER A 106 3.38 1.31 9.65
C SER A 106 3.33 0.93 8.17
N VAL A 107 2.13 0.70 7.64
CA VAL A 107 1.95 0.44 6.20
C VAL A 107 2.20 1.74 5.44
N ASP A 108 3.00 1.68 4.38
CA ASP A 108 3.22 2.79 3.45
C ASP A 108 2.82 2.40 2.03
N LEU A 109 1.72 2.98 1.56
CA LEU A 109 1.15 2.66 0.26
C LEU A 109 2.07 2.97 -0.93
N HIS A 110 3.00 3.91 -0.79
CA HIS A 110 4.02 4.15 -1.81
C HIS A 110 5.01 2.98 -1.89
N LEU A 111 5.37 2.39 -0.74
CA LEU A 111 6.18 1.17 -0.71
C LEU A 111 5.42 -0.03 -1.28
N ASN A 112 4.11 -0.15 -1.03
CA ASN A 112 3.29 -1.18 -1.67
C ASN A 112 3.29 -1.04 -3.20
N GLY A 113 3.06 0.18 -3.71
CA GLY A 113 3.13 0.45 -5.15
C GLY A 113 4.50 0.08 -5.75
N ALA A 114 5.59 0.45 -5.07
CA ALA A 114 6.94 0.08 -5.49
C ALA A 114 7.16 -1.44 -5.47
N ALA A 115 6.76 -2.11 -4.39
CA ALA A 115 6.89 -3.56 -4.25
C ALA A 115 6.07 -4.31 -5.32
N LYS A 116 4.87 -3.83 -5.66
CA LYS A 116 4.03 -4.43 -6.71
C LYS A 116 4.65 -4.27 -8.09
N LYS A 117 5.22 -3.09 -8.39
CA LYS A 117 6.01 -2.87 -9.61
C LYS A 117 7.21 -3.82 -9.70
N LYS A 118 7.88 -4.09 -8.58
CA LYS A 118 9.02 -5.02 -8.51
C LYS A 118 8.58 -6.45 -8.78
N SER A 119 7.50 -6.92 -8.13
CA SER A 119 6.93 -8.26 -8.37
C SER A 119 6.45 -8.42 -9.82
N LEU A 120 5.82 -7.39 -10.40
CA LEU A 120 5.37 -7.39 -11.79
C LEU A 120 6.54 -7.47 -12.78
N ASP A 121 7.63 -6.74 -12.50
CA ASP A 121 8.85 -6.75 -13.30
C ASP A 121 9.54 -8.12 -13.28
N MET A 122 9.66 -8.72 -12.09
CA MET A 122 10.15 -10.10 -11.91
C MET A 122 9.31 -11.11 -12.69
N MET A 123 7.99 -10.98 -12.65
CA MET A 123 7.08 -11.84 -13.42
C MET A 123 7.24 -11.66 -14.93
N LYS A 124 7.18 -10.40 -15.43
CA LYS A 124 7.17 -10.11 -16.87
C LYS A 124 8.50 -10.42 -17.55
N LEU A 125 9.61 -10.25 -16.83
CA LEU A 125 10.97 -10.48 -17.34
C LEU A 125 11.56 -11.80 -16.87
N GLU A 126 10.74 -12.67 -16.26
CA GLU A 126 11.08 -14.04 -15.85
C GLU A 126 12.38 -14.15 -15.04
N TYR A 127 12.53 -13.29 -14.03
CA TYR A 127 13.69 -13.29 -13.14
C TYR A 127 13.28 -13.18 -11.67
N VAL A 128 14.16 -13.62 -10.77
CA VAL A 128 14.03 -13.41 -9.32
C VAL A 128 15.37 -12.92 -8.79
N SER A 129 15.51 -11.59 -8.64
CA SER A 129 16.75 -10.94 -8.21
C SER A 129 16.46 -9.59 -7.57
N HIS A 130 17.30 -9.19 -6.61
CA HIS A 130 17.24 -7.86 -6.01
C HIS A 130 17.46 -6.75 -7.06
N ASN A 131 18.34 -6.98 -8.04
CA ASN A 131 18.60 -6.02 -9.11
C ASN A 131 17.58 -6.20 -10.24
N SER A 132 16.75 -5.18 -10.46
CA SER A 132 15.82 -5.12 -11.58
C SER A 132 16.52 -4.65 -12.85
N PRO A 133 16.31 -5.31 -14.00
CA PRO A 133 16.72 -4.79 -15.31
C PRO A 133 16.08 -3.44 -15.66
N THR A 134 14.91 -3.14 -15.09
CA THR A 134 14.11 -1.94 -15.36
C THR A 134 14.36 -0.82 -14.36
N TYR A 135 14.45 -1.15 -13.07
CA TYR A 135 14.46 -0.20 -11.96
C TYR A 135 15.78 -0.13 -11.19
N GLY A 136 16.77 -0.95 -11.55
CA GLY A 136 18.05 -1.02 -10.86
C GLY A 136 17.94 -1.72 -9.51
N ASN A 137 18.81 -1.35 -8.56
CA ASN A 137 18.78 -1.92 -7.21
C ASN A 137 17.63 -1.32 -6.35
N PRO A 138 17.30 -1.90 -5.18
CA PRO A 138 16.19 -1.41 -4.34
C PRO A 138 16.28 0.07 -3.94
N ILE A 139 17.49 0.60 -3.72
CA ILE A 139 17.69 2.01 -3.36
C ILE A 139 17.36 2.91 -4.54
N GLU A 140 17.84 2.57 -5.73
CA GLU A 140 17.56 3.30 -6.97
C GLU A 140 16.06 3.30 -7.27
N MET A 141 15.43 2.13 -7.18
CA MET A 141 14.00 1.97 -7.42
C MET A 141 13.15 2.87 -6.52
N LEU A 142 13.39 2.85 -5.20
CA LEU A 142 12.61 3.67 -4.27
C LEU A 142 12.89 5.17 -4.42
N ARG A 143 14.15 5.57 -4.67
CA ARG A 143 14.52 6.97 -4.89
C ARG A 143 13.91 7.54 -6.18
N ASN A 144 13.87 6.75 -7.25
CA ASN A 144 13.23 7.15 -8.51
C ASN A 144 11.72 7.39 -8.35
N GLN A 145 11.10 6.72 -7.36
CA GLN A 145 9.70 6.95 -6.96
C GLN A 145 9.55 8.02 -5.88
N ARG A 146 10.63 8.75 -5.55
CA ARG A 146 10.67 9.83 -4.54
C ARG A 146 10.26 9.38 -3.14
N ILE A 147 10.45 8.09 -2.82
CA ILE A 147 10.17 7.55 -1.49
C ILE A 147 11.35 7.83 -0.58
N SER A 148 11.09 8.52 0.54
CA SER A 148 12.11 8.90 1.52
C SER A 148 12.32 7.81 2.56
N PHE A 149 13.58 7.47 2.82
CA PHE A 149 14.00 6.50 3.84
C PHE A 149 15.46 6.77 4.29
N LEU A 150 15.79 6.35 5.50
CA LEU A 150 17.16 6.28 6.01
C LEU A 150 17.84 4.99 5.57
N THR A 151 17.14 3.86 5.77
CA THR A 151 17.61 2.53 5.37
C THR A 151 16.46 1.76 4.72
N VAL A 152 16.79 0.88 3.78
CA VAL A 152 15.86 -0.03 3.12
C VAL A 152 16.40 -1.46 3.17
N LYS A 153 15.51 -2.41 3.40
CA LYS A 153 15.71 -3.85 3.24
C LYS A 153 14.64 -4.40 2.30
N GLU A 154 15.02 -5.42 1.53
CA GLU A 154 14.13 -6.11 0.59
C GLU A 154 14.15 -7.60 0.87
N ASN A 155 12.97 -8.22 0.93
CA ASN A 155 12.86 -9.65 0.67
C ASN A 155 12.06 -9.85 -0.62
N ILE A 156 12.50 -10.81 -1.43
CA ILE A 156 11.80 -11.26 -2.64
C ILE A 156 11.56 -12.77 -2.55
N GLY A 157 10.56 -13.24 -3.28
CA GLY A 157 10.24 -14.65 -3.35
C GLY A 157 9.33 -14.96 -4.54
N ALA A 158 9.32 -16.21 -4.97
CA ALA A 158 8.45 -16.70 -6.04
C ALA A 158 8.01 -18.14 -5.78
N GLY A 159 6.87 -18.55 -6.34
CA GLY A 159 6.35 -19.91 -6.26
C GLY A 159 5.43 -20.22 -5.08
N TYR A 160 5.28 -19.30 -4.12
CA TYR A 160 4.38 -19.45 -2.98
C TYR A 160 3.03 -18.81 -3.27
N LYS A 161 1.92 -19.51 -3.03
CA LYS A 161 0.59 -19.06 -3.44
C LYS A 161 -0.03 -18.09 -2.45
N THR A 162 0.28 -18.26 -1.16
CA THR A 162 -0.36 -17.50 -0.08
C THR A 162 0.64 -16.74 0.77
N ALA A 163 0.15 -15.74 1.48
CA ALA A 163 0.93 -14.97 2.44
C ALA A 163 1.55 -15.85 3.53
N ASP A 164 0.78 -16.81 4.06
CA ASP A 164 1.26 -17.75 5.08
C ASP A 164 2.47 -18.57 4.58
N GLU A 165 2.39 -19.12 3.37
CA GLU A 165 3.45 -19.91 2.77
C GLU A 165 4.73 -19.09 2.58
N MET A 166 4.59 -17.90 2.00
CA MET A 166 5.73 -17.01 1.74
C MET A 166 6.34 -16.50 3.05
N PHE A 167 5.50 -16.09 4.01
CA PHE A 167 5.94 -15.62 5.30
C PHE A 167 6.68 -16.70 6.09
N ALA A 168 6.15 -17.93 6.11
CA ALA A 168 6.82 -19.07 6.74
C ALA A 168 8.20 -19.35 6.12
N ALA A 169 8.30 -19.29 4.78
CA ALA A 169 9.58 -19.46 4.08
C ALA A 169 10.59 -18.35 4.45
N TRP A 170 10.18 -17.08 4.51
CA TRP A 170 11.05 -16.00 4.97
C TRP A 170 11.42 -16.12 6.45
N MET A 171 10.50 -16.56 7.32
CA MET A 171 10.81 -16.79 8.74
C MET A 171 11.80 -17.93 8.95
N ASN A 172 11.86 -18.92 8.06
CA ASN A 172 12.84 -20.01 8.10
C ASN A 172 14.23 -19.61 7.56
N SER A 173 14.36 -18.43 6.96
CA SER A 173 15.63 -17.90 6.47
C SER A 173 16.15 -16.78 7.38
N SER A 174 17.36 -16.92 7.92
CA SER A 174 17.94 -15.90 8.83
C SER A 174 17.98 -14.51 8.20
N VAL A 175 18.45 -14.40 6.96
CA VAL A 175 18.59 -13.12 6.26
C VAL A 175 17.23 -12.45 6.06
N HIS A 176 16.24 -13.18 5.56
CA HIS A 176 14.90 -12.61 5.31
C HIS A 176 14.17 -12.26 6.62
N ARG A 177 14.29 -13.12 7.63
CA ARG A 177 13.72 -12.89 8.96
C ARG A 177 14.31 -11.65 9.62
N ASP A 178 15.63 -11.46 9.54
CA ASP A 178 16.31 -10.33 10.17
C ASP A 178 15.87 -8.99 9.56
N ASN A 179 15.53 -8.97 8.27
CA ASN A 179 14.94 -7.79 7.63
C ASN A 179 13.57 -7.43 8.24
N ILE A 180 12.66 -8.42 8.35
CA ILE A 180 11.30 -8.25 8.91
C ILE A 180 11.34 -7.86 10.39
N LEU A 181 12.29 -8.42 11.15
CA LEU A 181 12.43 -8.21 12.59
C LEU A 181 13.42 -7.09 12.95
N ASN A 182 13.88 -6.32 11.98
CA ASN A 182 14.80 -5.22 12.23
C ASN A 182 14.16 -4.20 13.21
N LYS A 183 14.84 -3.93 14.32
CA LYS A 183 14.38 -3.03 15.38
C LYS A 183 14.26 -1.57 14.95
N LYS A 184 15.03 -1.17 13.94
CA LYS A 184 15.00 0.19 13.38
C LYS A 184 13.95 0.35 12.28
N ALA A 185 13.39 -0.74 11.78
CA ALA A 185 12.35 -0.67 10.77
C ALA A 185 11.10 0.02 11.35
N THR A 186 10.51 0.88 10.53
CA THR A 186 9.36 1.73 10.88
C THR A 186 8.20 1.52 9.93
N HIS A 187 8.47 1.24 8.64
CA HIS A 187 7.44 1.10 7.63
C HIS A 187 7.66 -0.15 6.78
N ILE A 188 6.56 -0.65 6.22
CA ILE A 188 6.52 -1.80 5.32
C ILE A 188 5.65 -1.47 4.11
N GLY A 189 6.03 -2.01 2.95
CA GLY A 189 5.13 -2.19 1.82
C GLY A 189 5.34 -3.57 1.20
N VAL A 190 4.26 -4.16 0.74
CA VAL A 190 4.20 -5.51 0.16
C VAL A 190 3.59 -5.43 -1.23
N GLY A 191 4.15 -6.22 -2.15
CA GLY A 191 3.67 -6.36 -3.51
C GLY A 191 3.56 -7.82 -3.90
N TYR A 192 2.38 -8.22 -4.36
CA TYR A 192 2.09 -9.56 -4.83
C TYR A 192 1.57 -9.53 -6.27
N ILE A 193 2.06 -10.45 -7.10
CA ILE A 193 1.60 -10.66 -8.46
C ILE A 193 1.46 -12.16 -8.73
N GLN A 194 0.29 -12.57 -9.24
CA GLN A 194 0.05 -13.91 -9.76
C GLN A 194 0.30 -13.94 -11.27
N GLY A 195 0.98 -14.99 -11.75
CA GLY A 195 1.28 -15.23 -13.16
C GLY A 195 2.74 -15.60 -13.39
N GLY A 196 3.15 -15.62 -14.66
CA GLY A 196 4.54 -15.89 -15.07
C GLY A 196 5.04 -17.31 -14.79
N LEU A 197 6.32 -17.54 -15.07
CA LEU A 197 6.96 -18.85 -15.00
C LEU A 197 6.87 -19.51 -13.61
N HIS A 198 6.94 -18.71 -12.54
CA HIS A 198 6.86 -19.20 -11.16
C HIS A 198 5.46 -19.11 -10.55
N GLY A 199 4.45 -18.68 -11.30
CA GLY A 199 3.04 -18.62 -10.88
C GLY A 199 2.70 -17.52 -9.86
N HIS A 200 3.61 -17.17 -8.96
CA HIS A 200 3.40 -16.20 -7.89
C HIS A 200 4.72 -15.48 -7.57
N TYR A 201 4.68 -14.16 -7.41
CA TYR A 201 5.84 -13.30 -7.15
C TYR A 201 5.57 -12.33 -6.01
N TRP A 202 6.55 -12.18 -5.13
CA TRP A 202 6.45 -11.44 -3.89
C TRP A 202 7.64 -10.50 -3.71
N THR A 203 7.35 -9.29 -3.23
CA THR A 203 8.35 -8.32 -2.79
C THR A 203 7.86 -7.68 -1.51
N ILE A 204 8.75 -7.51 -0.53
CA ILE A 204 8.53 -6.57 0.57
C ILE A 204 9.67 -5.56 0.61
N PHE A 205 9.31 -4.30 0.81
CA PHE A 205 10.24 -3.26 1.22
C PHE A 205 10.00 -2.92 2.68
N ILE A 206 11.05 -2.93 3.47
CA ILE A 206 11.03 -2.58 4.89
C ILE A 206 12.00 -1.42 5.07
N VAL A 207 11.51 -0.31 5.59
CA VAL A 207 12.32 0.91 5.70
C VAL A 207 12.33 1.49 7.11
N GLU A 208 13.43 2.15 7.42
CA GLU A 208 13.54 3.12 8.50
C GLU A 208 13.28 4.51 7.92
N LYS A 209 12.30 5.24 8.45
CA LYS A 209 12.06 6.66 8.15
C LYS A 209 12.38 7.50 9.38
N ASN A 210 12.70 8.77 9.17
CA ASN A 210 12.77 9.73 10.27
C ASN A 210 11.40 9.77 10.98
N GLN A 211 11.39 9.64 12.30
CA GLN A 211 10.19 9.88 13.09
C GLN A 211 9.94 11.40 13.12
N GLY A 212 9.23 11.93 12.11
CA GLY A 212 8.86 13.35 12.06
C GLY A 212 8.83 13.99 10.67
N GLY A 213 8.30 13.30 9.65
CA GLY A 213 7.99 13.90 8.35
C GLY A 213 6.54 13.68 8.00
#